data_AF-A0A959WRX0-F1
#
_entry.id   AF-A0A959WRX0-F1
#
_cell.length_a   1.000
_cell.length_b   1.000
_cell.length_c   1.000
_cell.angle_alpha   90.00
_cell.angle_beta   90.00
_cell.angle_gamma   90.00
#
_symmetry.space_group_name_H-M   'P 1'
#
loop_
_entity.id
_entity.type
_entity.pdbx_description
1 polymer ?
#
loop_
_entity_poly.entity_id
_entity_poly.type
_entity_poly.pdbx_seq_one_letter_code
_entity_poly.pdbx_strand_id
1 'polypeptide(L)'
;MRDLHLRHTLTALSRDASEVFTDLVADGQEIPYEIGEAGDGFAFCHYQPLTARFVRDNATELRELESFHEAVETMRRADVAGSYLEEAGIAPPVDAVERASLAVTYFLARLWDGCADFGIDDERFASAVAEIEECAEPEAGEVEAIVPLIGFQMPAARLDLNGAAIVRADAVDVPSEAARSERPGGAAWEPTFLISARVELDEDGGLGGAGDRVARTFERVVTTLRLYKPGGVGLGPHGWVRVAGDRWRRIATGAGKPRPGGYRLTESELEPLTDLSRTVAVHPRRVSRMRRALLRFEAGLDRRGAVDALNDHLLAMRFLLEGEGPAGVGLPMRVAALAEGPDGRGDAKQVVEQAISLERELWSGEPMRSEGAPGPSEIAGQVEELLRTILRRGVTGEIGSDFRAAADEALLADGLAFGEGSPTELGSDTEWDFEAVEVDGAGLGPETAESELDLGFDRDGEEIIASRIQPDPTPGEMPELEYGVVAESASEVETEVPAESEPPVRKQVHLPLIVPGEDEIPEAAIEPEPPTRTVTFLDEEVEADPVREPSRTAAGAGWLDEVDGEATMDFPARPNHLRELSRPPMDREEVRARVEYLFPRTETNWTVGGHGPRRAAG
;
A
#
# COMPACT_ATOMS: atom_id res chain seq x y z
N MET A 1 9.27 10.40 -17.79
CA MET A 1 9.41 9.09 -17.08
C MET A 1 9.41 8.00 -18.15
N ARG A 2 10.51 7.27 -18.35
CA ARG A 2 10.57 6.27 -19.44
C ARG A 2 9.90 4.97 -19.01
N ASP A 3 8.63 4.79 -19.37
CA ASP A 3 7.91 3.54 -19.17
C ASP A 3 8.42 2.50 -20.18
N LEU A 4 9.33 1.62 -19.73
CA LEU A 4 9.91 0.58 -20.57
C LEU A 4 8.88 -0.45 -21.02
N HIS A 5 7.77 -0.61 -20.29
CA HIS A 5 6.67 -1.47 -20.70
C HIS A 5 5.89 -0.84 -21.84
N LEU A 6 5.52 0.45 -21.73
CA LEU A 6 4.92 1.21 -22.84
C LEU A 6 5.80 1.16 -24.08
N ARG A 7 7.10 1.43 -23.94
CA ARG A 7 8.04 1.36 -25.06
C ARG A 7 8.11 -0.05 -25.67
N HIS A 8 8.11 -1.09 -24.87
CA HIS A 8 8.13 -2.48 -25.36
C HIS A 8 6.87 -2.80 -26.16
N THR A 9 5.69 -2.49 -25.62
CA THR A 9 4.41 -2.76 -26.27
C THR A 9 4.23 -1.92 -27.54
N LEU A 10 4.64 -0.64 -27.54
CA LEU A 10 4.67 0.19 -28.76
C LEU A 10 5.65 -0.34 -29.81
N THR A 11 6.79 -0.91 -29.40
CA THR A 11 7.74 -1.53 -30.33
C THR A 11 7.14 -2.75 -31.00
N ALA A 12 6.47 -3.62 -30.23
CA ALA A 12 5.80 -4.80 -30.76
C ALA A 12 4.68 -4.40 -31.73
N LEU A 13 3.82 -3.46 -31.32
CA LEU A 13 2.76 -2.92 -32.17
C LEU A 13 3.30 -2.32 -33.48
N SER A 14 4.35 -1.49 -33.43
CA SER A 14 4.89 -0.88 -34.64
C SER A 14 5.42 -1.91 -35.63
N ARG A 15 5.94 -3.06 -35.16
CA ARG A 15 6.38 -4.16 -36.02
C ARG A 15 5.19 -4.86 -36.68
N ASP A 16 4.20 -5.24 -35.91
CA ASP A 16 3.03 -5.94 -36.43
C ASP A 16 2.24 -5.04 -37.40
N ALA A 17 2.09 -3.76 -37.06
CA ALA A 17 1.45 -2.78 -37.93
C ALA A 17 2.23 -2.52 -39.23
N SER A 18 3.57 -2.54 -39.18
CA SER A 18 4.42 -2.44 -40.37
C SER A 18 4.17 -3.60 -41.34
N GLU A 19 4.05 -4.82 -40.83
CA GLU A 19 3.75 -6.01 -41.63
C GLU A 19 2.36 -5.89 -42.27
N VAL A 20 1.33 -5.57 -41.48
CA VAL A 20 -0.06 -5.41 -41.98
C VAL A 20 -0.14 -4.35 -43.08
N PHE A 21 0.45 -3.17 -42.88
CA PHE A 21 0.37 -2.11 -43.89
C PHE A 21 1.18 -2.42 -45.15
N THR A 22 2.29 -3.14 -45.01
CA THR A 22 3.08 -3.62 -46.16
C THR A 22 2.27 -4.62 -46.99
N ASP A 23 1.57 -5.55 -46.33
CA ASP A 23 0.71 -6.52 -47.00
C ASP A 23 -0.48 -5.85 -47.69
N LEU A 24 -1.13 -4.87 -47.06
CA LEU A 24 -2.23 -4.11 -47.67
C LEU A 24 -1.80 -3.36 -48.94
N VAL A 25 -0.59 -2.79 -48.94
CA VAL A 25 -0.03 -2.15 -50.15
C VAL A 25 0.34 -3.18 -51.21
N ALA A 26 0.87 -4.35 -50.81
CA ALA A 26 1.18 -5.45 -51.72
C ALA A 26 -0.09 -6.03 -52.39
N ASP A 27 -1.21 -6.07 -51.66
CA ASP A 27 -2.53 -6.48 -52.14
C ASP A 27 -3.22 -5.43 -53.02
N GLY A 28 -2.59 -4.26 -53.20
CA GLY A 28 -2.98 -3.26 -54.19
C GLY A 28 -3.71 -2.03 -53.62
N GLN A 29 -3.70 -1.81 -52.31
CA GLN A 29 -4.12 -0.52 -51.76
C GLN A 29 -3.05 0.55 -52.02
N GLU A 30 -3.48 1.70 -52.54
CA GLU A 30 -2.57 2.82 -52.85
C GLU A 30 -2.47 3.82 -51.69
N ILE A 31 -1.25 4.25 -51.37
CA ILE A 31 -1.01 5.36 -50.44
C ILE A 31 -1.38 6.66 -51.17
N PRO A 32 -2.31 7.48 -50.65
CA PRO A 32 -2.66 8.76 -51.29
C PRO A 32 -1.48 9.73 -51.29
N TYR A 33 -1.37 10.58 -52.31
CA TYR A 33 -0.35 11.63 -52.38
C TYR A 33 -0.99 13.01 -52.50
N GLU A 34 -0.36 13.99 -51.88
CA GLU A 34 -0.66 15.41 -52.05
C GLU A 34 0.49 16.13 -52.76
N ILE A 35 0.17 17.20 -53.50
CA ILE A 35 1.16 18.03 -54.18
C ILE A 35 1.46 19.22 -53.27
N GLY A 36 2.61 19.20 -52.61
CA GLY A 36 3.08 20.30 -51.78
C GLY A 36 3.57 21.49 -52.62
N GLU A 37 3.35 22.70 -52.12
CA GLU A 37 3.83 23.92 -52.76
C GLU A 37 5.37 23.99 -52.78
N ALA A 38 5.91 24.77 -53.71
CA ALA A 38 7.35 25.00 -53.82
C ALA A 38 7.86 25.75 -52.58
N GLY A 39 8.64 25.09 -51.73
CA GLY A 39 9.27 25.72 -50.56
C GLY A 39 10.42 26.66 -50.94
N ASP A 40 10.83 27.51 -49.99
CA ASP A 40 12.00 28.40 -50.12
C ASP A 40 13.29 27.58 -50.32
N GLY A 41 13.61 27.28 -51.58
CA GLY A 41 14.81 26.52 -51.98
C GLY A 41 14.62 25.55 -53.14
N PHE A 42 13.38 25.18 -53.51
CA PHE A 42 13.12 24.26 -54.62
C PHE A 42 12.03 24.79 -55.55
N ALA A 43 12.34 24.95 -56.84
CA ALA A 43 11.45 25.52 -57.85
C ALA A 43 10.34 24.57 -58.35
N PHE A 44 10.22 23.36 -57.78
CA PHE A 44 9.29 22.33 -58.23
C PHE A 44 8.38 21.87 -57.10
N CYS A 45 7.13 21.54 -57.43
CA CYS A 45 6.21 20.89 -56.52
C CYS A 45 6.77 19.52 -56.10
N HIS A 46 6.58 19.14 -54.85
CA HIS A 46 6.99 17.84 -54.32
C HIS A 46 5.75 17.00 -54.00
N TYR A 47 5.82 15.70 -54.27
CA TYR A 47 4.76 14.76 -53.91
C TYR A 47 4.99 14.31 -52.47
N GLN A 48 4.04 14.61 -51.59
CA GLN A 48 4.06 14.18 -50.20
C GLN A 48 3.09 13.00 -50.01
N PRO A 49 3.58 11.83 -49.56
CA PRO A 49 2.70 10.71 -49.23
C PRO A 49 1.85 11.04 -47.99
N LEU A 50 0.56 10.75 -48.07
CA LEU A 50 -0.41 10.92 -47.00
C LEU A 50 -0.57 9.62 -46.21
N THR A 51 0.54 9.06 -45.74
CA THR A 51 0.59 7.84 -44.93
C THR A 51 -0.19 7.95 -43.63
N ALA A 52 -0.16 9.11 -42.96
CA ALA A 52 -0.96 9.33 -41.76
C ALA A 52 -2.46 9.16 -42.02
N ARG A 53 -2.94 9.55 -43.22
CA ARG A 53 -4.32 9.31 -43.64
C ARG A 53 -4.56 7.83 -43.94
N PHE A 54 -3.65 7.18 -44.66
CA PHE A 54 -3.74 5.75 -44.95
C PHE A 54 -3.85 4.89 -43.68
N VAL A 55 -3.05 5.20 -42.65
CA VAL A 55 -3.09 4.54 -41.34
C VAL A 55 -4.44 4.72 -40.65
N ARG A 56 -5.00 5.94 -40.69
CA ARG A 56 -6.32 6.23 -40.10
C ARG A 56 -7.46 5.53 -40.83
N ASP A 57 -7.43 5.53 -42.16
CA ASP A 57 -8.44 4.90 -43.01
C ASP A 57 -8.45 3.36 -42.83
N ASN A 58 -7.30 2.77 -42.52
CA ASN A 58 -7.13 1.34 -42.23
C ASN A 58 -7.07 1.00 -40.73
N ALA A 59 -7.54 1.88 -39.84
CA ALA A 59 -7.52 1.65 -38.40
C ALA A 59 -8.34 0.43 -37.95
N THR A 60 -9.26 -0.07 -38.78
CA THR A 60 -10.01 -1.30 -38.50
C THR A 60 -9.13 -2.54 -38.53
N GLU A 61 -8.20 -2.64 -39.50
CA GLU A 61 -7.26 -3.78 -39.59
C GLU A 61 -6.30 -3.81 -38.40
N LEU A 62 -5.90 -2.63 -37.91
CA LEU A 62 -5.08 -2.52 -36.69
C LEU A 62 -5.81 -3.03 -35.45
N ARG A 63 -7.13 -2.83 -35.35
CA ARG A 63 -7.91 -3.26 -34.18
C ARG A 63 -8.04 -4.76 -34.04
N GLU A 64 -7.77 -5.53 -35.09
CA GLU A 64 -7.77 -7.00 -35.03
C GLU A 64 -6.45 -7.57 -34.46
N LEU A 65 -5.42 -6.73 -34.29
CA LEU A 65 -4.13 -7.15 -33.77
C LEU A 65 -4.13 -7.27 -32.24
N GLU A 66 -3.60 -8.37 -31.72
CA GLU A 66 -3.40 -8.57 -30.28
C GLU A 66 -2.47 -7.50 -29.68
N SER A 67 -1.40 -7.13 -30.39
CA SER A 67 -0.48 -6.06 -29.98
C SER A 67 -1.13 -4.68 -29.95
N PHE A 68 -2.18 -4.45 -30.74
CA PHE A 68 -2.96 -3.21 -30.67
C PHE A 68 -3.78 -3.15 -29.38
N HIS A 69 -4.46 -4.24 -29.03
CA HIS A 69 -5.18 -4.33 -27.76
C HIS A 69 -4.25 -4.16 -26.55
N GLU A 70 -3.07 -4.78 -26.58
CA GLU A 70 -2.05 -4.62 -25.54
C GLU A 70 -1.60 -3.16 -25.43
N ALA A 71 -1.30 -2.49 -26.56
CA ALA A 71 -0.87 -1.10 -26.57
C ALA A 71 -1.94 -0.14 -26.05
N VAL A 72 -3.21 -0.36 -26.43
CA VAL A 72 -4.35 0.43 -25.95
C VAL A 72 -4.49 0.29 -24.43
N GLU A 73 -4.41 -0.94 -23.93
CA GLU A 73 -4.51 -1.19 -22.50
C GLU A 73 -3.33 -0.59 -21.73
N THR A 74 -2.11 -0.66 -22.27
CA THR A 74 -0.93 -0.04 -21.67
C THR A 74 -1.03 1.49 -21.67
N MET A 75 -1.47 2.12 -22.77
CA MET A 75 -1.73 3.57 -22.81
C MET A 75 -2.83 3.99 -21.84
N ARG A 76 -3.89 3.18 -21.70
CA ARG A 76 -4.98 3.42 -20.75
C ARG A 76 -4.50 3.34 -19.31
N ARG A 77 -3.65 2.36 -18.98
CA ARG A 77 -3.07 2.19 -17.63
C ARG A 77 -2.06 3.28 -17.29
N ALA A 78 -1.31 3.75 -18.28
CA ALA A 78 -0.36 4.84 -18.12
C ALA A 78 -1.05 6.21 -17.97
N ASP A 79 -2.32 6.31 -18.35
CA ASP A 79 -3.15 7.53 -18.36
C ASP A 79 -2.53 8.70 -19.15
N VAL A 80 -1.75 8.37 -20.19
CA VAL A 80 -1.05 9.36 -21.04
C VAL A 80 -1.86 9.76 -22.28
N ALA A 81 -2.90 8.98 -22.61
CA ALA A 81 -3.65 9.13 -23.85
C ALA A 81 -4.40 10.47 -23.95
N GLY A 82 -4.87 11.02 -22.83
CA GLY A 82 -5.54 12.33 -22.80
C GLY A 82 -4.59 13.46 -23.15
N SER A 83 -3.55 13.63 -22.35
CA SER A 83 -2.55 14.68 -22.52
C SER A 83 -1.86 14.61 -23.89
N TYR A 84 -1.54 13.41 -24.36
CA TYR A 84 -0.95 13.22 -25.69
C TYR A 84 -1.85 13.69 -26.84
N LEU A 85 -3.16 13.42 -26.76
CA LEU A 85 -4.11 13.88 -27.76
C LEU A 85 -4.33 15.40 -27.68
N GLU A 86 -4.40 15.96 -26.48
CA GLU A 86 -4.57 17.40 -26.27
C GLU A 86 -3.37 18.20 -26.80
N GLU A 87 -2.14 17.72 -26.55
CA GLU A 87 -0.91 18.32 -27.09
C GLU A 87 -0.86 18.22 -28.62
N ALA A 88 -1.39 17.13 -29.17
CA ALA A 88 -1.61 16.97 -30.61
C ALA A 88 -2.75 17.86 -31.17
N GLY A 89 -3.48 18.59 -30.33
CA GLY A 89 -4.62 19.42 -30.73
C GLY A 89 -5.90 18.65 -31.05
N ILE A 90 -5.98 17.38 -30.63
CA ILE A 90 -7.13 16.48 -30.84
C ILE A 90 -7.95 16.44 -29.56
N ALA A 91 -9.24 16.74 -29.65
CA ALA A 91 -10.14 16.65 -28.49
C ALA A 91 -10.26 15.19 -28.02
N PRO A 92 -9.86 14.86 -26.79
CA PRO A 92 -9.87 13.47 -26.30
C PRO A 92 -11.32 12.99 -26.07
N PRO A 93 -11.65 11.75 -26.50
CA PRO A 93 -12.91 11.12 -26.16
C PRO A 93 -13.12 10.98 -24.65
N VAL A 94 -14.38 11.06 -24.22
CA VAL A 94 -14.75 10.88 -22.80
C VAL A 94 -14.47 9.45 -22.34
N ASP A 95 -14.77 8.45 -23.18
CA ASP A 95 -14.50 7.05 -22.87
C ASP A 95 -12.99 6.75 -22.87
N ALA A 96 -12.51 6.08 -21.82
CA ALA A 96 -11.09 5.83 -21.60
C ALA A 96 -10.50 4.85 -22.63
N VAL A 97 -11.29 3.89 -23.10
CA VAL A 97 -10.84 2.89 -24.08
C VAL A 97 -10.78 3.53 -25.47
N GLU A 98 -11.81 4.29 -25.85
CA GLU A 98 -11.81 5.04 -27.11
C GLU A 98 -10.67 6.07 -27.16
N ARG A 99 -10.41 6.75 -26.04
CA ARG A 99 -9.29 7.70 -25.92
C ARG A 99 -7.94 7.03 -26.13
N ALA A 100 -7.69 5.90 -25.46
CA ALA A 100 -6.44 5.15 -25.63
C ALA A 100 -6.32 4.56 -27.06
N SER A 101 -7.41 4.05 -27.64
CA SER A 101 -7.42 3.57 -29.03
C SER A 101 -7.09 4.67 -30.04
N LEU A 102 -7.63 5.87 -29.83
CA LEU A 102 -7.33 7.03 -30.67
C LEU A 102 -5.87 7.47 -30.51
N ALA A 103 -5.34 7.49 -29.29
CA ALA A 103 -3.93 7.83 -29.02
C ALA A 103 -2.96 6.84 -29.69
N VAL A 104 -3.22 5.54 -29.61
CA VAL A 104 -2.42 4.50 -30.29
C VAL A 104 -2.48 4.67 -31.81
N THR A 105 -3.66 4.91 -32.37
CA THR A 105 -3.83 5.13 -33.82
C THR A 105 -3.11 6.39 -34.27
N TYR A 106 -3.17 7.46 -33.48
CA TYR A 106 -2.46 8.71 -33.74
C TYR A 106 -0.94 8.52 -33.69
N PHE A 107 -0.42 7.77 -32.71
CA PHE A 107 1.00 7.40 -32.63
C PHE A 107 1.47 6.69 -33.90
N LEU A 108 0.74 5.68 -34.40
CA LEU A 108 1.10 4.98 -35.64
C LEU A 108 1.02 5.92 -36.86
N ALA A 109 0.01 6.78 -36.93
CA ALA A 109 -0.10 7.76 -37.99
C ALA A 109 1.07 8.75 -37.98
N ARG A 110 1.52 9.16 -36.78
CA ARG A 110 2.66 10.05 -36.55
C ARG A 110 3.99 9.39 -36.90
N LEU A 111 4.15 8.10 -36.61
CA LEU A 111 5.36 7.32 -36.87
C LEU A 111 5.72 7.28 -38.36
N TRP A 112 4.72 7.04 -39.22
CA TRP A 112 4.92 6.93 -40.67
C TRP A 112 4.55 8.20 -41.44
N ASP A 113 4.25 9.31 -40.78
CA ASP A 113 3.85 10.53 -41.46
C ASP A 113 4.93 11.00 -42.46
N GLY A 114 4.51 11.23 -43.70
CA GLY A 114 5.39 11.60 -44.81
C GLY A 114 6.35 10.51 -45.30
N CYS A 115 6.22 9.24 -44.87
CA CYS A 115 6.98 8.11 -45.41
C CYS A 115 6.35 7.58 -46.70
N ALA A 116 7.16 7.01 -47.60
CA ALA A 116 6.65 6.33 -48.81
C ALA A 116 6.42 4.82 -48.59
N ASP A 117 6.92 4.28 -47.48
CA ASP A 117 6.80 2.90 -47.06
C ASP A 117 6.55 2.82 -45.54
N PHE A 118 6.30 1.60 -45.05
CA PHE A 118 6.04 1.32 -43.64
C PHE A 118 7.25 0.77 -42.90
N GLY A 119 8.48 1.05 -43.38
CA GLY A 119 9.69 0.68 -42.65
C GLY A 119 9.79 1.37 -41.29
N ILE A 120 10.35 0.68 -40.29
CA ILE A 120 10.60 1.27 -38.97
C ILE A 120 11.99 1.89 -38.98
N ASP A 121 12.04 3.22 -38.86
CA ASP A 121 13.26 3.97 -38.63
C ASP A 121 13.47 4.20 -37.12
N ASP A 122 14.64 3.79 -36.61
CA ASP A 122 14.92 3.81 -35.17
C ASP A 122 14.93 5.23 -34.58
N GLU A 123 15.35 6.25 -35.35
CA GLU A 123 15.39 7.64 -34.89
C GLU A 123 13.98 8.24 -34.80
N ARG A 124 13.15 8.02 -35.82
CA ARG A 124 11.73 8.45 -35.81
C ARG A 124 10.94 7.72 -34.74
N PHE A 125 11.12 6.42 -34.61
CA PHE A 125 10.47 5.65 -33.56
C PHE A 125 10.85 6.18 -32.18
N ALA A 126 12.15 6.42 -31.94
CA ALA A 126 12.61 7.02 -30.68
C ALA A 126 12.00 8.42 -30.44
N SER A 127 11.86 9.24 -31.48
CA SER A 127 11.23 10.56 -31.39
C SER A 127 9.73 10.47 -31.07
N ALA A 128 8.98 9.62 -31.78
CA ALA A 128 7.53 9.47 -31.57
C ALA A 128 7.22 8.88 -30.18
N VAL A 129 8.05 7.96 -29.69
CA VAL A 129 7.95 7.46 -28.31
C VAL A 129 8.31 8.54 -27.30
N ALA A 130 9.33 9.37 -27.58
CA ALA A 130 9.71 10.46 -26.70
C ALA A 130 8.59 11.50 -26.55
N GLU A 131 7.84 11.82 -27.62
CA GLU A 131 6.65 12.70 -27.54
C GLU A 131 5.63 12.17 -26.51
N ILE A 132 5.32 10.87 -26.53
CA ILE A 132 4.41 10.26 -25.54
C ILE A 132 5.02 10.23 -24.14
N GLU A 133 6.32 9.95 -24.03
CA GLU A 133 7.04 9.95 -22.74
C GLU A 133 7.12 11.34 -22.11
N GLU A 134 7.09 12.41 -22.90
CA GLU A 134 7.03 13.81 -22.46
C GLU A 134 5.65 14.16 -21.91
N CYS A 135 4.57 13.73 -22.58
CA CYS A 135 3.21 13.84 -22.04
C CYS A 135 2.98 13.01 -20.77
N ALA A 136 3.83 12.00 -20.53
CA ALA A 136 3.83 11.19 -19.31
C ALA A 136 4.60 11.85 -18.16
N GLU A 137 5.24 13.00 -18.37
CA GLU A 137 5.89 13.74 -17.31
C GLU A 137 4.84 14.39 -16.39
N PRO A 138 5.07 14.34 -15.07
CA PRO A 138 4.13 14.93 -14.12
C PRO A 138 3.98 16.43 -14.39
N GLU A 139 2.73 16.87 -14.55
CA GLU A 139 2.39 18.29 -14.65
C GLU A 139 2.92 19.05 -13.42
N ALA A 140 3.12 20.36 -13.59
CA ALA A 140 3.65 21.24 -12.56
C ALA A 140 2.75 21.22 -11.30
N GLY A 141 3.09 20.38 -10.32
CA GLY A 141 2.25 20.19 -9.13
C GLY A 141 2.25 18.78 -8.55
N GLU A 142 2.88 17.78 -9.17
CA GLU A 142 2.87 16.42 -8.59
C GLU A 142 4.15 16.05 -7.84
N VAL A 143 3.99 15.30 -6.75
CA VAL A 143 5.08 14.62 -6.04
C VAL A 143 5.07 13.16 -6.43
N GLU A 144 6.18 12.68 -7.01
CA GLU A 144 6.43 11.26 -7.22
C GLU A 144 7.39 10.75 -6.16
N ALA A 145 7.05 9.63 -5.54
CA ALA A 145 7.88 8.96 -4.57
C ALA A 145 8.04 7.48 -4.90
N ILE A 146 9.27 6.98 -4.70
CA ILE A 146 9.61 5.57 -4.87
C ILE A 146 10.33 5.02 -3.64
N VAL A 147 10.02 3.77 -3.26
CA VAL A 147 10.69 3.06 -2.16
C VAL A 147 10.92 1.60 -2.52
N PRO A 148 12.14 1.06 -2.38
CA PRO A 148 12.42 -0.35 -2.62
C PRO A 148 11.67 -1.26 -1.65
N LEU A 149 11.12 -2.36 -2.18
CA LEU A 149 10.58 -3.45 -1.39
C LEU A 149 11.65 -4.47 -1.08
N ILE A 150 11.86 -4.74 0.21
CA ILE A 150 12.81 -5.73 0.68
C ILE A 150 12.07 -7.06 0.88
N GLY A 151 12.63 -8.13 0.33
CA GLY A 151 12.10 -9.49 0.42
C GLY A 151 10.98 -9.83 -0.57
N PHE A 152 10.57 -8.90 -1.43
CA PHE A 152 9.46 -9.07 -2.37
C PHE A 152 9.90 -9.55 -3.77
N GLN A 153 9.15 -10.48 -4.36
CA GLN A 153 9.27 -10.93 -5.74
C GLN A 153 7.88 -11.19 -6.34
N MET A 154 7.70 -10.91 -7.63
CA MET A 154 6.50 -11.27 -8.39
C MET A 154 6.87 -11.56 -9.86
N PRO A 155 6.04 -12.30 -10.62
CA PRO A 155 6.31 -12.59 -12.04
C PRO A 155 6.08 -11.37 -12.94
N ALA A 156 5.12 -10.50 -12.60
CA ALA A 156 4.79 -9.32 -13.39
C ALA A 156 5.84 -8.20 -13.24
N ALA A 157 5.99 -7.37 -14.28
CA ALA A 157 6.85 -6.17 -14.20
C ALA A 157 6.17 -5.03 -13.43
N ARG A 158 4.83 -5.01 -13.38
CA ARG A 158 4.02 -3.99 -12.72
C ARG A 158 2.78 -4.61 -12.10
N LEU A 159 2.38 -4.08 -10.94
CA LEU A 159 1.12 -4.38 -10.27
C LEU A 159 0.53 -3.07 -9.74
N ASP A 160 -0.66 -2.71 -10.23
CA ASP A 160 -1.38 -1.52 -9.78
C ASP A 160 -2.23 -1.83 -8.54
N LEU A 161 -2.09 -0.97 -7.53
CA LEU A 161 -2.80 -1.02 -6.25
C LEU A 161 -3.50 0.32 -6.01
N ASN A 162 -4.37 0.36 -5.00
CA ASN A 162 -5.09 1.59 -4.65
C ASN A 162 -4.13 2.74 -4.24
N GLY A 163 -3.92 3.69 -5.15
CA GLY A 163 -3.09 4.89 -4.97
C GLY A 163 -1.57 4.66 -5.07
N ALA A 164 -1.11 3.49 -5.49
CA ALA A 164 0.31 3.19 -5.71
C ALA A 164 0.47 2.01 -6.67
N ALA A 165 1.66 1.85 -7.24
CA ALA A 165 2.02 0.69 -8.05
C ALA A 165 3.29 0.03 -7.52
N ILE A 166 3.37 -1.30 -7.62
CA ILE A 166 4.62 -2.03 -7.44
C ILE A 166 5.22 -2.27 -8.82
N VAL A 167 6.45 -1.80 -9.03
CA VAL A 167 7.13 -1.83 -10.32
C VAL A 167 8.51 -2.47 -10.20
N ARG A 168 8.95 -3.17 -11.24
CA ARG A 168 10.31 -3.68 -11.36
C ARG A 168 11.26 -2.53 -11.67
N ALA A 169 12.36 -2.44 -10.92
CA ALA A 169 13.26 -1.28 -10.96
C ALA A 169 14.06 -1.16 -12.26
N ASP A 170 14.23 -2.25 -13.00
CA ASP A 170 14.81 -2.27 -14.35
C ASP A 170 13.82 -1.82 -15.43
N ALA A 171 12.52 -1.75 -15.12
CA ALA A 171 11.46 -1.32 -16.03
C ALA A 171 11.11 0.18 -15.89
N VAL A 172 11.74 0.90 -14.94
CA VAL A 172 11.46 2.31 -14.68
C VAL A 172 12.76 3.08 -14.51
N ASP A 173 12.81 4.31 -15.02
CA ASP A 173 13.94 5.22 -14.80
C ASP A 173 14.00 5.71 -13.35
N VAL A 174 14.87 5.08 -12.56
CA VAL A 174 15.07 5.36 -11.14
C VAL A 174 16.56 5.56 -10.85
N PRO A 175 16.91 6.23 -9.74
CA PRO A 175 18.31 6.34 -9.32
C PRO A 175 18.97 4.97 -9.24
N SER A 176 20.23 4.87 -9.66
CA SER A 176 20.98 3.61 -9.67
C SER A 176 21.08 2.96 -8.29
N GLU A 177 21.07 3.76 -7.22
CA GLU A 177 20.97 3.32 -5.83
C GLU A 177 19.63 2.65 -5.49
N ALA A 178 18.53 3.09 -6.11
CA ALA A 178 17.20 2.50 -5.92
C ALA A 178 17.08 1.16 -6.68
N ALA A 179 17.62 1.10 -7.90
CA ALA A 179 17.65 -0.12 -8.71
C ALA A 179 18.54 -1.22 -8.08
N ARG A 180 19.66 -0.81 -7.48
CA ARG A 180 20.59 -1.69 -6.75
C ARG A 180 20.32 -1.58 -5.26
N SER A 181 19.12 -1.94 -4.80
CA SER A 181 18.83 -1.92 -3.37
C SER A 181 19.93 -2.68 -2.62
N GLU A 182 20.50 -2.06 -1.58
CA GLU A 182 21.52 -2.66 -0.71
C GLU A 182 20.91 -3.86 0.03
N ARG A 183 20.79 -4.99 -0.66
CA ARG A 183 20.21 -6.21 -0.10
C ARG A 183 21.20 -6.88 0.84
N PRO A 184 20.84 -7.11 2.10
CA PRO A 184 21.50 -8.12 2.90
C PRO A 184 21.02 -9.49 2.39
N GLY A 185 21.73 -10.10 1.43
CA GLY A 185 21.59 -11.53 1.10
C GLY A 185 20.80 -11.91 -0.16
N GLY A 186 20.45 -10.97 -1.03
CA GLY A 186 19.91 -11.29 -2.37
C GLY A 186 21.01 -11.34 -3.42
N ALA A 187 20.93 -12.26 -4.38
CA ALA A 187 21.89 -12.29 -5.47
C ALA A 187 21.70 -11.07 -6.39
N ALA A 188 22.79 -10.52 -6.93
CA ALA A 188 22.77 -9.29 -7.72
C ALA A 188 21.91 -9.37 -9.01
N TRP A 189 21.52 -10.58 -9.43
CA TRP A 189 20.72 -10.83 -10.63
C TRP A 189 19.21 -10.89 -10.35
N GLU A 190 18.77 -10.96 -9.09
CA GLU A 190 17.33 -10.99 -8.80
C GLU A 190 16.71 -9.60 -8.99
N PRO A 191 15.55 -9.48 -9.67
CA PRO A 191 14.93 -8.19 -9.94
C PRO A 191 14.57 -7.46 -8.65
N THR A 192 14.83 -6.15 -8.60
CA THR A 192 14.40 -5.26 -7.52
C THR A 192 13.01 -4.73 -7.82
N PHE A 193 12.13 -4.73 -6.82
CA PHE A 193 10.80 -4.14 -6.93
C PHE A 193 10.72 -2.89 -6.06
N LEU A 194 9.99 -1.88 -6.54
CA LEU A 194 9.79 -0.59 -5.89
C LEU A 194 8.29 -0.35 -5.75
N ILE A 195 7.86 0.27 -4.65
CA ILE A 195 6.56 0.94 -4.61
C ILE A 195 6.75 2.32 -5.21
N SER A 196 5.92 2.69 -6.18
CA SER A 196 5.80 4.04 -6.71
C SER A 196 4.43 4.62 -6.34
N ALA A 197 4.40 5.85 -5.86
CA ALA A 197 3.18 6.60 -5.61
C ALA A 197 3.32 8.01 -6.18
N ARG A 198 2.26 8.48 -6.85
CA ARG A 198 2.12 9.86 -7.30
C ARG A 198 1.02 10.53 -6.49
N VAL A 199 1.30 11.74 -6.02
CA VAL A 199 0.37 12.51 -5.19
C VAL A 199 0.44 13.96 -5.62
N GLU A 200 -0.71 14.54 -5.96
CA GLU A 200 -0.85 15.97 -6.24
C GLU A 200 -0.43 16.82 -5.02
N LEU A 201 0.28 17.92 -5.27
CA LEU A 201 0.54 18.95 -4.27
C LEU A 201 -0.77 19.67 -3.99
N ASP A 202 -1.10 19.73 -2.71
CA ASP A 202 -2.24 20.52 -2.26
C ASP A 202 -1.77 21.97 -2.09
N GLU A 203 -2.54 22.94 -2.58
CA GLU A 203 -2.25 24.37 -2.47
C GLU A 203 -2.05 24.78 -1.00
N ASP A 204 -2.77 24.15 -0.07
CA ASP A 204 -2.75 24.46 1.37
C ASP A 204 -1.72 23.63 2.16
N GLY A 205 -1.37 22.43 1.68
CA GLY A 205 -0.57 21.44 2.43
C GLY A 205 0.93 21.44 2.10
N GLY A 206 1.31 22.01 0.96
CA GLY A 206 2.69 22.03 0.46
C GLY A 206 3.38 20.65 0.42
N LEU A 207 4.72 20.65 0.41
CA LEU A 207 5.52 19.43 0.32
C LEU A 207 5.38 18.50 1.55
N GLY A 208 5.10 19.07 2.73
CA GLY A 208 4.92 18.29 3.97
C GLY A 208 3.65 17.44 3.94
N GLY A 209 2.53 18.02 3.53
CA GLY A 209 1.26 17.30 3.38
C GLY A 209 1.32 16.19 2.34
N ALA A 210 2.03 16.43 1.21
CA ALA A 210 2.25 15.42 0.19
C ALA A 210 3.11 14.26 0.70
N GLY A 211 4.19 14.53 1.43
CA GLY A 211 5.05 13.49 2.04
C GLY A 211 4.29 12.58 3.00
N ASP A 212 3.43 13.15 3.84
CA ASP A 212 2.58 12.39 4.76
C ASP A 212 1.57 11.49 4.03
N ARG A 213 1.02 11.95 2.90
CA ARG A 213 0.12 11.14 2.06
C ARG A 213 0.87 9.97 1.43
N VAL A 214 2.05 10.22 0.87
CA VAL A 214 2.94 9.18 0.32
C VAL A 214 3.28 8.12 1.37
N ALA A 215 3.72 8.54 2.56
CA ALA A 215 4.08 7.62 3.64
C ALA A 215 2.90 6.71 4.02
N ARG A 216 1.70 7.28 4.20
CA ARG A 216 0.47 6.52 4.48
C ARG A 216 0.12 5.55 3.36
N THR A 217 0.33 5.93 2.10
CA THR A 217 0.11 5.04 0.95
C THR A 217 1.08 3.86 0.98
N PHE A 218 2.36 4.07 1.25
CA PHE A 218 3.35 2.99 1.36
C PHE A 218 3.08 2.05 2.53
N GLU A 219 2.73 2.61 3.70
CA GLU A 219 2.30 1.82 4.87
C GLU A 219 1.07 0.97 4.53
N ARG A 220 0.08 1.53 3.83
CA ARG A 220 -1.11 0.79 3.39
C ARG A 220 -0.76 -0.35 2.44
N VAL A 221 0.13 -0.13 1.47
CA VAL A 221 0.58 -1.18 0.54
C VAL A 221 1.25 -2.32 1.30
N VAL A 222 2.20 -2.01 2.19
CA VAL A 222 2.91 -3.04 2.97
C VAL A 222 1.95 -3.78 3.91
N THR A 223 1.03 -3.08 4.56
CA THR A 223 -0.02 -3.69 5.39
C THR A 223 -0.90 -4.62 4.55
N THR A 224 -1.26 -4.22 3.33
CA THR A 224 -2.07 -5.05 2.42
C THR A 224 -1.34 -6.34 2.06
N LEU A 225 -0.05 -6.25 1.70
CA LEU A 225 0.77 -7.43 1.42
C LEU A 225 0.88 -8.36 2.65
N ARG A 226 1.11 -7.76 3.83
CA ARG A 226 1.22 -8.48 5.11
C ARG A 226 -0.11 -9.07 5.58
N LEU A 227 -1.26 -8.53 5.19
CA LEU A 227 -2.58 -9.12 5.48
C LEU A 227 -2.95 -10.22 4.48
N TYR A 228 -2.52 -10.11 3.23
CA TYR A 228 -2.87 -11.06 2.18
C TYR A 228 -2.35 -12.47 2.49
N LYS A 229 -1.05 -12.60 2.80
CA LYS A 229 -0.41 -13.88 3.08
C LYS A 229 0.91 -13.75 3.87
N PRO A 230 1.39 -14.81 4.54
CA PRO A 230 2.63 -14.77 5.30
C PRO A 230 3.86 -14.55 4.40
N GLY A 231 4.81 -13.78 4.91
CA GLY A 231 6.07 -13.51 4.23
C GLY A 231 6.83 -12.30 4.81
N GLY A 232 8.13 -12.28 4.55
CA GLY A 232 9.03 -11.22 4.97
C GLY A 232 9.08 -10.09 3.96
N VAL A 233 8.11 -9.16 4.02
CA VAL A 233 8.08 -7.95 3.19
C VAL A 233 8.17 -6.69 4.04
N GLY A 234 8.90 -5.69 3.56
CA GLY A 234 9.00 -4.37 4.18
C GLY A 234 9.61 -3.34 3.24
N LEU A 235 9.60 -2.09 3.68
CA LEU A 235 10.22 -0.99 2.95
C LEU A 235 11.74 -0.98 3.17
N GLY A 236 12.48 -0.54 2.16
CA GLY A 236 13.89 -0.23 2.28
C GLY A 236 14.13 0.98 3.21
N PRO A 237 15.32 1.12 3.79
CA PRO A 237 15.64 2.22 4.72
C PRO A 237 15.62 3.61 4.07
N HIS A 238 15.73 3.66 2.75
CA HIS A 238 15.75 4.89 1.97
C HIS A 238 14.73 4.82 0.84
N GLY A 239 14.11 5.95 0.57
CA GLY A 239 13.25 6.21 -0.58
C GLY A 239 13.77 7.39 -1.38
N TRP A 240 13.14 7.66 -2.53
CA TRP A 240 13.45 8.81 -3.37
C TRP A 240 12.17 9.54 -3.71
N VAL A 241 12.23 10.86 -3.72
CA VAL A 241 11.11 11.74 -4.05
C VAL A 241 11.57 12.76 -5.08
N ARG A 242 10.71 13.07 -6.04
CA ARG A 242 10.87 14.21 -6.95
C ARG A 242 9.55 14.97 -7.09
N VAL A 243 9.65 16.22 -7.49
CA VAL A 243 8.51 17.14 -7.65
C VAL A 243 8.54 17.64 -9.08
N ALA A 244 7.44 17.50 -9.84
CA ALA A 244 7.29 18.03 -11.19
C ALA A 244 8.52 17.77 -12.10
N GLY A 245 9.03 16.53 -12.12
CA GLY A 245 10.16 16.14 -12.96
C GLY A 245 11.56 16.58 -12.46
N ASP A 246 11.67 17.24 -11.30
CA ASP A 246 12.96 17.62 -10.70
C ASP A 246 13.85 16.39 -10.37
N ARG A 247 15.11 16.64 -10.00
CA ARG A 247 16.05 15.59 -9.59
C ARG A 247 15.54 14.82 -8.37
N TRP A 248 15.74 13.50 -8.40
CA TRP A 248 15.46 12.61 -7.27
C TRP A 248 16.22 13.04 -6.01
N ARG A 249 15.48 13.22 -4.91
CA ARG A 249 16.02 13.50 -3.57
C ARG A 249 15.79 12.31 -2.67
N ARG A 250 16.85 11.86 -2.00
CA ARG A 250 16.80 10.72 -1.08
C ARG A 250 16.13 11.13 0.23
N ILE A 251 15.21 10.29 0.72
CA ILE A 251 14.53 10.43 2.00
C ILE A 251 14.76 9.18 2.85
N ALA A 252 14.75 9.35 4.17
CA ALA A 252 14.70 8.22 5.08
C ALA A 252 13.25 7.76 5.23
N THR A 253 12.99 6.46 5.07
CA THR A 253 11.64 5.90 5.26
C THR A 253 11.33 5.64 6.74
N GLY A 254 12.37 5.53 7.57
CA GLY A 254 12.23 5.11 8.97
C GLY A 254 11.81 3.65 9.14
N ALA A 255 11.76 2.87 8.05
CA ALA A 255 11.26 1.51 8.08
C ALA A 255 12.22 0.54 8.79
N GLY A 256 11.65 -0.37 9.58
CA GLY A 256 12.39 -1.46 10.21
C GLY A 256 12.86 -2.50 9.20
N LYS A 257 13.82 -3.35 9.61
CA LYS A 257 14.27 -4.48 8.80
C LYS A 257 13.15 -5.53 8.77
N PRO A 258 12.67 -5.97 7.58
CA PRO A 258 11.65 -7.02 7.52
C PRO A 258 12.18 -8.34 8.05
N ARG A 259 11.26 -9.20 8.49
CA ARG A 259 11.56 -10.57 8.89
C ARG A 259 12.17 -11.39 7.75
N PRO A 260 13.00 -12.40 8.08
CA PRO A 260 13.42 -13.40 7.11
C PRO A 260 12.21 -14.22 6.62
N GLY A 261 12.28 -14.74 5.40
CA GLY A 261 11.23 -15.60 4.82
C GLY A 261 10.87 -15.25 3.38
N GLY A 262 11.18 -14.02 2.94
CA GLY A 262 10.83 -13.53 1.61
C GLY A 262 9.31 -13.49 1.39
N TYR A 263 8.90 -12.94 0.26
CA TYR A 263 7.52 -12.74 -0.13
C TYR A 263 7.45 -12.88 -1.64
N ARG A 264 6.88 -13.99 -2.13
CA ARG A 264 6.79 -14.28 -3.56
C ARG A 264 5.34 -14.35 -3.98
N LEU A 265 4.91 -13.51 -4.90
CA LEU A 265 3.60 -13.62 -5.54
C LEU A 265 3.65 -14.55 -6.74
N THR A 266 2.55 -15.25 -6.98
CA THR A 266 2.25 -16.00 -8.20
C THR A 266 1.27 -15.21 -9.07
N GLU A 267 1.14 -15.58 -10.34
CA GLU A 267 0.26 -14.88 -11.29
C GLU A 267 -1.21 -14.90 -10.86
N SER A 268 -1.69 -16.02 -10.32
CA SER A 268 -3.05 -16.17 -9.79
C SER A 268 -3.34 -15.31 -8.55
N GLU A 269 -2.31 -14.78 -7.89
CA GLU A 269 -2.47 -13.97 -6.67
C GLU A 269 -2.53 -12.46 -6.97
N LEU A 270 -2.23 -12.03 -8.19
CA LEU A 270 -2.14 -10.60 -8.55
C LEU A 270 -3.52 -9.91 -8.48
N GLU A 271 -4.53 -10.48 -9.14
CA GLU A 271 -5.88 -9.92 -9.17
C GLU A 271 -6.55 -9.89 -7.77
N PRO A 272 -6.55 -10.99 -6.98
CA PRO A 272 -7.09 -10.95 -5.61
C PRO A 272 -6.40 -9.93 -4.70
N LEU A 273 -5.10 -9.69 -4.90
CA LEU A 273 -4.36 -8.69 -4.14
C LEU A 273 -4.75 -7.27 -4.54
N THR A 274 -4.94 -7.01 -5.84
CA THR A 274 -5.45 -5.71 -6.32
C THR A 274 -6.83 -5.42 -5.73
N ASP A 275 -7.74 -6.41 -5.70
CA ASP A 275 -9.05 -6.26 -5.09
C ASP A 275 -8.97 -5.98 -3.58
N LEU A 276 -8.15 -6.74 -2.85
CA LEU A 276 -7.92 -6.49 -1.42
C LEU A 276 -7.39 -5.07 -1.19
N SER A 277 -6.50 -4.56 -2.04
CA SER A 277 -5.93 -3.21 -1.92
C SER A 277 -6.98 -2.09 -2.06
N ARG A 278 -8.03 -2.33 -2.86
CA ARG A 278 -9.16 -1.38 -3.01
C ARG A 278 -9.98 -1.33 -1.72
N THR A 279 -10.15 -2.46 -1.04
CA THR A 279 -10.94 -2.56 0.18
C THR A 279 -10.18 -2.11 1.43
N VAL A 280 -8.86 -2.27 1.47
CA VAL A 280 -8.01 -1.81 2.58
C VAL A 280 -7.91 -0.29 2.57
N ALA A 281 -8.97 0.40 2.97
CA ALA A 281 -8.91 1.80 3.32
C ALA A 281 -8.52 1.89 4.80
N VAL A 282 -7.31 2.35 5.10
CA VAL A 282 -6.90 2.71 6.47
C VAL A 282 -7.72 3.94 6.88
N HIS A 283 -8.94 3.70 7.40
CA HIS A 283 -9.91 4.75 7.70
C HIS A 283 -9.39 5.70 8.79
N PRO A 284 -9.24 7.01 8.50
CA PRO A 284 -8.52 7.91 9.41
C PRO A 284 -9.35 8.55 10.52
N ARG A 285 -10.66 8.29 10.63
CA ARG A 285 -11.50 9.21 11.41
C ARG A 285 -11.66 8.93 12.91
N ARG A 286 -11.30 7.74 13.44
CA ARG A 286 -11.17 7.45 14.90
C ARG A 286 -10.20 6.28 15.18
N VAL A 287 -9.57 6.25 16.36
CA VAL A 287 -8.78 5.08 16.82
C VAL A 287 -9.73 3.92 17.18
N SER A 288 -10.22 3.21 16.16
CA SER A 288 -11.03 2.01 16.32
C SER A 288 -10.21 0.89 16.97
N ARG A 289 -10.88 -0.11 17.55
CA ARG A 289 -10.23 -1.34 18.04
C ARG A 289 -9.44 -2.01 16.93
N MET A 290 -10.01 -2.01 15.71
CA MET A 290 -9.35 -2.50 14.49
C MET A 290 -8.02 -1.80 14.23
N ARG A 291 -7.99 -0.46 14.23
CA ARG A 291 -6.74 0.28 13.99
C ARG A 291 -5.66 -0.07 15.02
N ARG A 292 -6.05 -0.21 16.29
CA ARG A 292 -5.11 -0.64 17.35
C ARG A 292 -4.59 -2.06 17.16
N ALA A 293 -5.46 -2.98 16.74
CA ALA A 293 -5.09 -4.35 16.46
C ALA A 293 -4.15 -4.44 15.25
N LEU A 294 -4.42 -3.70 14.17
CA LEU A 294 -3.54 -3.61 13.00
C LEU A 294 -2.15 -3.05 13.38
N LEU A 295 -2.08 -1.97 14.14
CA LEU A 295 -0.80 -1.43 14.60
C LEU A 295 0.01 -2.43 15.43
N ARG A 296 -0.66 -3.25 16.23
CA ARG A 296 -0.01 -4.32 17.01
C ARG A 296 0.42 -5.49 16.16
N PHE A 297 -0.38 -5.87 15.17
CA PHE A 297 -0.02 -6.87 14.18
C PHE A 297 1.25 -6.45 13.41
N GLU A 298 1.29 -5.22 12.90
CA GLU A 298 2.47 -4.68 12.21
C GLU A 298 3.71 -4.62 13.13
N ALA A 299 3.54 -4.15 14.37
CA ALA A 299 4.62 -4.14 15.35
C ALA A 299 5.12 -5.56 15.69
N GLY A 300 4.23 -6.55 15.72
CA GLY A 300 4.55 -7.96 15.83
C GLY A 300 5.42 -8.42 14.65
N LEU A 301 5.00 -8.14 13.42
CA LEU A 301 5.73 -8.49 12.20
C LEU A 301 7.11 -7.83 12.10
N ASP A 302 7.34 -6.69 12.73
CA ASP A 302 8.65 -6.04 12.78
C ASP A 302 9.60 -6.63 13.85
N ARG A 303 9.13 -7.54 14.71
CA ARG A 303 9.99 -8.29 15.64
C ARG A 303 10.85 -9.32 14.92
N ARG A 304 12.02 -9.63 15.51
CA ARG A 304 13.03 -10.53 14.92
C ARG A 304 12.58 -11.99 14.81
N GLY A 305 11.68 -12.44 15.68
CA GLY A 305 11.18 -13.81 15.68
C GLY A 305 9.69 -13.89 16.01
N ALA A 306 9.05 -14.98 15.61
CA ALA A 306 7.63 -15.23 15.86
C ALA A 306 7.31 -15.25 17.36
N VAL A 307 8.19 -15.82 18.19
CA VAL A 307 8.02 -15.88 19.65
C VAL A 307 8.03 -14.49 20.29
N ASP A 308 8.92 -13.60 19.84
CA ASP A 308 8.97 -12.21 20.33
C ASP A 308 7.71 -11.42 19.97
N ALA A 309 7.07 -11.78 18.86
CA ALA A 309 5.84 -11.15 18.37
C ALA A 309 4.57 -11.69 18.99
N LEU A 310 4.64 -12.85 19.66
CA LEU A 310 3.48 -13.53 20.23
C LEU A 310 2.66 -12.59 21.13
N ASN A 311 3.35 -11.82 21.98
CA ASN A 311 2.70 -10.86 22.87
C ASN A 311 1.97 -9.74 22.10
N ASP A 312 2.57 -9.21 21.04
CA ASP A 312 1.92 -8.18 20.22
C ASP A 312 0.68 -8.76 19.48
N HIS A 313 0.73 -10.00 18.99
CA HIS A 313 -0.41 -10.68 18.37
C HIS A 313 -1.52 -11.00 19.38
N LEU A 314 -1.19 -11.52 20.57
CA LEU A 314 -2.17 -11.78 21.63
C LEU A 314 -2.82 -10.49 22.13
N LEU A 315 -2.06 -9.39 22.26
CA LEU A 315 -2.61 -8.07 22.58
C LEU A 315 -3.56 -7.57 21.49
N ALA A 316 -3.25 -7.78 20.21
CA ALA A 316 -4.16 -7.45 19.12
C ALA A 316 -5.49 -8.22 19.22
N MET A 317 -5.43 -9.54 19.44
CA MET A 317 -6.61 -10.38 19.65
C MET A 317 -7.43 -9.92 20.87
N ARG A 318 -6.76 -9.60 21.98
CA ARG A 318 -7.39 -9.06 23.19
C ARG A 318 -8.11 -7.75 22.92
N PHE A 319 -7.48 -6.80 22.21
CA PHE A 319 -8.13 -5.54 21.87
C PHE A 319 -9.41 -5.71 21.05
N LEU A 320 -9.45 -6.70 20.15
CA LEU A 320 -10.62 -7.01 19.36
C LEU A 320 -11.70 -7.72 20.20
N LEU A 321 -11.33 -8.80 20.89
CA LEU A 321 -12.26 -9.84 21.32
C LEU A 321 -12.40 -10.01 22.85
N GLU A 322 -11.53 -9.43 23.66
CA GLU A 322 -11.55 -9.62 25.11
C GLU A 322 -12.59 -8.74 25.81
N GLY A 323 -13.45 -9.36 26.62
CA GLY A 323 -14.49 -8.70 27.39
C GLY A 323 -15.69 -9.62 27.60
N GLU A 324 -16.68 -9.17 28.35
CA GLU A 324 -17.95 -9.90 28.47
C GLU A 324 -18.80 -9.70 27.21
N GLY A 325 -19.50 -10.74 26.82
CA GLY A 325 -20.40 -10.75 25.66
C GLY A 325 -21.51 -11.79 25.88
N PRO A 326 -22.58 -11.75 25.08
CA PRO A 326 -23.79 -12.54 25.30
C PRO A 326 -23.56 -14.06 25.37
N ALA A 327 -22.56 -14.59 24.67
CA ALA A 327 -22.26 -16.03 24.72
C ALA A 327 -21.48 -16.44 25.99
N GLY A 328 -20.94 -15.48 26.77
CA GLY A 328 -20.19 -15.77 27.99
C GLY A 328 -18.87 -16.55 27.78
N VAL A 329 -18.39 -16.65 26.54
CA VAL A 329 -17.19 -17.44 26.19
C VAL A 329 -15.89 -16.64 26.33
N GLY A 330 -14.80 -17.35 26.57
CA GLY A 330 -13.46 -16.77 26.65
C GLY A 330 -12.87 -16.41 25.29
N LEU A 331 -11.77 -15.64 25.32
CA LEU A 331 -11.01 -15.21 24.15
C LEU A 331 -10.67 -16.35 23.16
N PRO A 332 -10.16 -17.53 23.59
CA PRO A 332 -9.80 -18.60 22.66
C PRO A 332 -10.96 -19.06 21.78
N MET A 333 -12.17 -19.16 22.36
CA MET A 333 -13.34 -19.62 21.61
C MET A 333 -13.81 -18.57 20.59
N ARG A 334 -13.76 -17.28 20.95
CA ARG A 334 -14.11 -16.20 20.00
C ARG A 334 -13.14 -16.08 18.84
N VAL A 335 -11.84 -16.24 19.12
CA VAL A 335 -10.82 -16.28 18.06
C VAL A 335 -11.11 -17.42 17.11
N ALA A 336 -11.36 -18.61 17.65
CA ALA A 336 -11.65 -19.79 16.86
C ALA A 336 -12.95 -19.65 16.05
N ALA A 337 -13.98 -19.00 16.58
CA ALA A 337 -15.24 -18.73 15.87
C ALA A 337 -15.09 -17.81 14.66
N LEU A 338 -14.16 -16.85 14.71
CA LEU A 338 -13.94 -15.89 13.62
C LEU A 338 -12.82 -16.29 12.66
N ALA A 339 -11.85 -17.09 13.11
CA ALA A 339 -10.74 -17.49 12.26
C ALA A 339 -11.09 -18.73 11.42
N GLU A 340 -11.82 -19.69 12.02
CA GLU A 340 -12.07 -21.01 11.42
C GLU A 340 -13.57 -21.34 11.37
N GLY A 341 -13.92 -22.28 10.47
CA GLY A 341 -15.26 -22.88 10.44
C GLY A 341 -15.51 -23.81 11.63
N PRO A 342 -16.73 -24.40 11.74
CA PRO A 342 -17.12 -25.27 12.84
C PRO A 342 -16.14 -26.43 13.09
N ASP A 343 -15.65 -27.07 12.01
CA ASP A 343 -14.77 -28.24 12.08
C ASP A 343 -13.37 -27.92 12.60
N GLY A 344 -12.83 -26.74 12.29
CA GLY A 344 -11.47 -26.30 12.69
C GLY A 344 -11.41 -25.56 14.03
N ARG A 345 -12.57 -25.27 14.64
CA ARG A 345 -12.68 -24.42 15.83
C ARG A 345 -12.00 -25.02 17.07
N GLY A 346 -12.08 -26.34 17.24
CA GLY A 346 -11.45 -27.03 18.36
C GLY A 346 -9.93 -26.84 18.38
N ASP A 347 -9.31 -27.03 17.22
CA ASP A 347 -7.86 -26.90 17.04
C ASP A 347 -7.42 -25.44 17.21
N ALA A 348 -8.11 -24.49 16.57
CA ALA A 348 -7.81 -23.06 16.72
C ALA A 348 -7.94 -22.57 18.17
N LYS A 349 -8.95 -23.04 18.90
CA LYS A 349 -9.10 -22.77 20.35
C LYS A 349 -7.89 -23.31 21.12
N GLN A 350 -7.50 -24.56 20.87
CA GLN A 350 -6.38 -25.20 21.56
C GLN A 350 -5.07 -24.44 21.30
N VAL A 351 -4.83 -23.99 20.07
CA VAL A 351 -3.65 -23.18 19.71
C VAL A 351 -3.59 -21.90 20.53
N VAL A 352 -4.71 -21.18 20.68
CA VAL A 352 -4.76 -19.93 21.46
C VAL A 352 -4.55 -20.20 22.96
N GLU A 353 -5.09 -21.29 23.49
CA GLU A 353 -4.85 -21.69 24.89
C GLU A 353 -3.37 -22.04 25.16
N GLN A 354 -2.76 -22.77 24.23
CA GLN A 354 -1.31 -23.05 24.26
C GLN A 354 -0.50 -21.76 24.16
N ALA A 355 -0.91 -20.81 23.32
CA ALA A 355 -0.25 -19.52 23.15
C ALA A 355 -0.31 -18.66 24.42
N ILE A 356 -1.46 -18.60 25.10
CA ILE A 356 -1.60 -17.89 26.38
C ILE A 356 -0.74 -18.56 27.46
N SER A 357 -0.64 -19.88 27.44
CA SER A 357 0.24 -20.62 28.37
C SER A 357 1.71 -20.30 28.10
N LEU A 358 2.11 -20.27 26.82
CA LEU A 358 3.46 -19.89 26.38
C LEU A 358 3.80 -18.44 26.74
N GLU A 359 2.88 -17.48 26.61
CA GLU A 359 3.07 -16.10 27.06
C GLU A 359 3.39 -16.04 28.56
N ARG A 360 2.65 -16.81 29.38
CA ARG A 360 2.91 -16.90 30.82
C ARG A 360 4.28 -17.51 31.14
N GLU A 361 4.68 -18.57 30.43
CA GLU A 361 6.02 -19.17 30.54
C GLU A 361 7.12 -18.15 30.21
N LEU A 362 6.95 -17.36 29.14
CA LEU A 362 7.91 -16.34 28.73
C LEU A 362 8.05 -15.23 29.79
N TRP A 363 6.98 -14.93 30.54
CA TRP A 363 7.01 -13.93 31.60
C TRP A 363 7.51 -14.48 32.94
N SER A 364 7.18 -15.73 33.28
CA SER A 364 7.64 -16.36 34.52
C SER A 364 9.09 -16.86 34.44
N GLY A 365 9.57 -17.18 33.23
CA GLY A 365 10.88 -17.77 32.99
C GLY A 365 10.96 -19.26 33.33
N GLU A 366 9.86 -19.89 33.78
CA GLU A 366 9.79 -21.31 34.11
C GLU A 366 9.11 -22.09 32.98
N PRO A 367 9.74 -23.14 32.43
CA PRO A 367 9.12 -23.96 31.39
C PRO A 367 8.00 -24.82 31.99
N MET A 368 6.75 -24.64 31.54
CA MET A 368 5.60 -25.46 31.93
C MET A 368 5.27 -26.56 30.89
N ARG A 369 6.14 -26.77 29.90
CA ARG A 369 5.85 -27.65 28.76
C ARG A 369 5.65 -29.11 29.13
N SER A 370 4.63 -29.70 28.50
CA SER A 370 4.41 -31.13 28.40
C SER A 370 5.20 -31.71 27.22
N GLU A 371 5.80 -32.90 27.39
CA GLU A 371 6.51 -33.61 26.32
C GLU A 371 5.57 -33.90 25.13
N GLY A 372 5.96 -33.50 23.92
CA GLY A 372 5.21 -33.74 22.68
C GLY A 372 4.37 -32.56 22.15
N ALA A 373 4.38 -31.40 22.81
CA ALA A 373 3.70 -30.19 22.33
C ALA A 373 4.43 -29.54 21.11
N PRO A 374 3.70 -28.85 20.22
CA PRO A 374 4.29 -28.10 19.10
C PRO A 374 5.30 -27.04 19.59
N GLY A 375 6.24 -26.70 18.71
CA GLY A 375 7.31 -25.76 19.05
C GLY A 375 6.79 -24.35 19.36
N PRO A 376 7.47 -23.55 20.21
CA PRO A 376 7.04 -22.17 20.52
C PRO A 376 6.90 -21.29 19.28
N SER A 377 7.79 -21.46 18.31
CA SER A 377 7.74 -20.73 17.04
C SER A 377 6.56 -21.14 16.17
N GLU A 378 6.15 -22.41 16.23
CA GLU A 378 5.03 -22.95 15.47
C GLU A 378 3.71 -22.41 16.03
N ILE A 379 3.53 -22.48 17.35
CA ILE A 379 2.37 -21.90 18.04
C ILE A 379 2.26 -20.40 17.71
N ALA A 380 3.37 -19.66 17.80
CA ALA A 380 3.37 -18.23 17.50
C ALA A 380 3.04 -17.92 16.02
N GLY A 381 3.50 -18.77 15.09
CA GLY A 381 3.15 -18.67 13.68
C GLY A 381 1.67 -18.96 13.41
N GLN A 382 1.09 -19.96 14.09
CA GLN A 382 -0.34 -20.27 13.96
C GLN A 382 -1.21 -19.14 14.54
N VAL A 383 -0.83 -18.55 15.68
CA VAL A 383 -1.51 -17.38 16.25
C VAL A 383 -1.46 -16.18 15.31
N GLU A 384 -0.31 -15.95 14.66
CA GLU A 384 -0.17 -14.90 13.64
C GLU A 384 -1.16 -15.11 12.49
N GLU A 385 -1.32 -16.35 12.01
CA GLU A 385 -2.23 -16.68 10.90
C GLU A 385 -3.71 -16.54 11.28
N LEU A 386 -4.09 -16.98 12.48
CA LEU A 386 -5.44 -16.78 13.01
C LEU A 386 -5.76 -15.28 13.11
N LEU A 387 -4.83 -14.47 13.64
CA LEU A 387 -5.01 -13.02 13.73
C LEU A 387 -5.10 -12.37 12.36
N ARG A 388 -4.21 -12.74 11.42
CA ARG A 388 -4.21 -12.26 10.04
C ARG A 388 -5.56 -12.52 9.37
N THR A 389 -6.12 -13.72 9.53
CA THR A 389 -7.43 -14.09 8.99
C THR A 389 -8.53 -13.19 9.54
N ILE A 390 -8.58 -12.99 10.86
CA ILE A 390 -9.58 -12.11 11.50
C ILE A 390 -9.44 -10.66 11.02
N LEU A 391 -8.21 -10.14 10.94
CA LEU A 391 -7.94 -8.79 10.48
C LEU A 391 -8.32 -8.60 9.01
N ARG A 392 -8.00 -9.57 8.14
CA ARG A 392 -8.36 -9.55 6.73
C ARG A 392 -9.88 -9.46 6.55
N ARG A 393 -10.63 -10.37 7.19
CA ARG A 393 -12.11 -10.39 7.17
C ARG A 393 -12.72 -9.12 7.77
N GLY A 394 -12.06 -8.55 8.77
CA GLY A 394 -12.47 -7.30 9.38
C GLY A 394 -12.25 -6.07 8.48
N VAL A 395 -11.16 -6.04 7.71
CA VAL A 395 -10.86 -4.98 6.75
C VAL A 395 -11.72 -5.10 5.48
N THR A 396 -12.04 -6.32 5.04
CA THR A 396 -13.00 -6.55 3.94
C THR A 396 -14.44 -6.21 4.32
N GLY A 397 -14.73 -6.07 5.62
CA GLY A 397 -16.04 -5.70 6.14
C GLY A 397 -16.96 -6.88 6.41
N GLU A 398 -16.50 -8.13 6.23
CA GLU A 398 -17.29 -9.35 6.44
C GLU A 398 -17.79 -9.53 7.88
N ILE A 399 -17.00 -9.08 8.87
CA ILE A 399 -17.30 -9.25 10.30
C ILE A 399 -18.10 -8.05 10.86
N GLY A 400 -18.19 -6.94 10.11
CA GLY A 400 -18.78 -5.70 10.59
C GLY A 400 -17.89 -4.93 11.58
N SER A 401 -18.50 -4.04 12.38
CA SER A 401 -17.76 -3.11 13.26
C SER A 401 -17.53 -3.61 14.69
N ASP A 402 -18.34 -4.57 15.16
CA ASP A 402 -18.21 -5.19 16.49
C ASP A 402 -17.85 -6.67 16.39
N PHE A 403 -16.55 -6.93 16.47
CA PHE A 403 -15.95 -8.28 16.41
C PHE A 403 -16.46 -9.21 17.51
N ARG A 404 -16.86 -8.70 18.67
CA ARG A 404 -17.33 -9.55 19.78
C ARG A 404 -18.73 -10.02 19.53
N ALA A 405 -19.61 -9.11 19.14
CA ALA A 405 -20.97 -9.43 18.78
C ALA A 405 -20.98 -10.45 17.62
N ALA A 406 -20.17 -10.23 16.59
CA ALA A 406 -20.05 -11.15 15.47
C ALA A 406 -19.53 -12.55 15.87
N ALA A 407 -18.55 -12.62 16.79
CA ALA A 407 -18.06 -13.91 17.30
C ALA A 407 -19.12 -14.65 18.11
N ASP A 408 -19.82 -13.93 19.00
CA ASP A 408 -20.84 -14.53 19.85
C ASP A 408 -22.07 -14.93 19.02
N GLU A 409 -22.45 -14.16 18.00
CA GLU A 409 -23.51 -14.49 17.04
C GLU A 409 -23.16 -15.74 16.23
N ALA A 410 -21.93 -15.85 15.71
CA ALA A 410 -21.48 -17.05 15.01
C ALA A 410 -21.55 -18.30 15.90
N LEU A 411 -21.16 -18.17 17.18
CA LEU A 411 -21.24 -19.27 18.14
C LEU A 411 -22.69 -19.65 18.51
N LEU A 412 -23.57 -18.66 18.65
CA LEU A 412 -24.98 -18.90 18.95
C LEU A 412 -25.72 -19.49 17.74
N ALA A 413 -25.43 -19.02 16.53
CA ALA A 413 -26.00 -19.56 15.29
C ALA A 413 -25.62 -21.04 15.11
N ASP A 414 -24.35 -21.38 15.34
CA ASP A 414 -23.91 -22.76 15.28
C ASP A 414 -24.53 -23.62 16.41
N GLY A 415 -24.57 -23.10 17.63
CA GLY A 415 -25.22 -23.78 18.76
C GLY A 415 -26.70 -24.08 18.51
N LEU A 416 -27.41 -23.16 17.84
CA LEU A 416 -28.79 -23.37 17.39
C LEU A 416 -28.89 -24.39 16.26
N ALA A 417 -27.96 -24.37 15.29
CA ALA A 417 -27.91 -25.35 14.21
C ALA A 417 -27.67 -26.78 14.71
N PHE A 418 -26.86 -26.95 15.76
CA PHE A 418 -26.70 -28.24 16.46
C PHE A 418 -27.93 -28.59 17.32
N GLY A 419 -28.63 -27.60 17.87
CA GLY A 419 -29.86 -27.78 18.66
C GLY A 419 -31.10 -28.15 17.82
N GLU A 420 -31.12 -27.84 16.53
CA GLU A 420 -32.18 -28.24 15.58
C GLU A 420 -31.93 -29.61 14.90
N GLY A 421 -30.88 -30.33 15.32
CA GLY A 421 -30.55 -31.66 14.79
C GLY A 421 -31.48 -32.79 15.27
N SER A 422 -32.18 -33.40 14.31
CA SER A 422 -32.76 -34.77 14.25
C SER A 422 -33.21 -35.46 15.55
N PRO A 423 -34.47 -35.97 15.64
CA PRO A 423 -34.98 -36.73 16.79
C PRO A 423 -34.23 -38.05 17.09
N THR A 424 -33.19 -38.40 16.35
CA THR A 424 -32.33 -39.57 16.59
C THR A 424 -31.10 -39.30 17.45
N GLU A 425 -30.75 -38.04 17.74
CA GLU A 425 -29.58 -37.69 18.58
C GLU A 425 -29.94 -36.99 19.89
N LEU A 426 -31.23 -36.94 20.25
CA LEU A 426 -31.63 -36.70 21.64
C LEU A 426 -31.28 -37.94 22.47
N GLY A 427 -30.14 -37.84 23.15
CA GLY A 427 -29.75 -38.74 24.24
C GLY A 427 -30.90 -38.91 25.23
N SER A 428 -31.15 -40.18 25.57
CA SER A 428 -32.22 -40.67 26.44
C SER A 428 -32.00 -40.36 27.93
N ASP A 429 -31.40 -39.23 28.25
CA ASP A 429 -30.89 -38.90 29.57
C ASP A 429 -31.24 -37.45 29.92
N THR A 430 -32.55 -37.19 29.98
CA THR A 430 -33.06 -36.08 30.79
C THR A 430 -34.31 -36.53 31.53
N GLU A 431 -34.18 -36.44 32.85
CA GLU A 431 -35.11 -36.77 33.94
C GLU A 431 -36.42 -35.96 33.89
N TRP A 432 -37.17 -36.05 32.81
CA TRP A 432 -38.58 -35.66 32.80
C TRP A 432 -39.41 -36.95 32.86
N ASP A 433 -39.52 -37.48 34.08
CA ASP A 433 -40.55 -38.43 34.47
C ASP A 433 -41.91 -37.75 34.22
N PHE A 434 -42.48 -37.95 33.05
CA PHE A 434 -43.91 -37.80 32.88
C PHE A 434 -44.53 -39.00 33.60
N GLU A 435 -45.08 -38.76 34.79
CA GLU A 435 -45.91 -39.74 35.50
C GLU A 435 -46.94 -40.31 34.52
N ALA A 436 -46.71 -41.54 34.09
CA ALA A 436 -47.69 -42.34 33.39
C ALA A 436 -48.83 -42.61 34.39
N VAL A 437 -49.91 -41.84 34.28
CA VAL A 437 -51.16 -42.17 34.94
C VAL A 437 -51.68 -43.45 34.29
N GLU A 438 -51.45 -44.58 34.95
CA GLU A 438 -52.13 -45.84 34.67
C GLU A 438 -53.63 -45.65 34.98
N VAL A 439 -54.43 -45.42 33.95
CA VAL A 439 -55.88 -45.61 34.02
C VAL A 439 -56.16 -47.06 33.66
N ASP A 440 -56.22 -47.90 34.68
CA ASP A 440 -56.67 -49.28 34.54
C ASP A 440 -58.20 -49.31 34.38
N GLY A 441 -58.64 -50.16 33.45
CA GLY A 441 -59.88 -49.97 32.70
C GLY A 441 -61.19 -50.35 33.40
N ALA A 442 -62.28 -49.80 32.87
CA ALA A 442 -63.58 -50.46 32.87
C ALA A 442 -64.51 -49.83 31.81
N GLY A 443 -64.61 -50.52 30.67
CA GLY A 443 -65.81 -50.70 29.86
C GLY A 443 -66.65 -49.47 29.48
N LEU A 444 -66.68 -49.15 28.19
CA LEU A 444 -67.90 -49.16 27.37
C LEU A 444 -67.48 -49.23 25.89
N GLY A 445 -68.14 -50.12 25.15
CA GLY A 445 -67.93 -50.37 23.73
C GLY A 445 -68.58 -49.32 22.82
N PRO A 446 -68.79 -49.64 21.52
CA PRO A 446 -68.23 -48.87 20.42
C PRO A 446 -69.27 -47.99 19.73
N GLU A 447 -68.92 -46.75 19.38
CA GLU A 447 -69.61 -46.00 18.33
C GLU A 447 -68.58 -45.32 17.42
N THR A 448 -68.21 -46.04 16.37
CA THR A 448 -67.67 -45.49 15.12
C THR A 448 -68.78 -45.56 14.08
N ALA A 449 -69.30 -44.40 13.67
CA ALA A 449 -69.95 -44.22 12.38
C ALA A 449 -70.01 -42.73 12.03
N GLU A 450 -69.29 -42.37 10.96
CA GLU A 450 -69.68 -41.48 9.86
C GLU A 450 -70.62 -40.28 10.16
N SER A 451 -70.11 -39.06 9.94
CA SER A 451 -70.70 -38.03 9.06
C SER A 451 -69.73 -36.83 9.04
N GLU A 452 -69.14 -36.46 7.91
CA GLU A 452 -69.73 -35.70 6.80
C GLU A 452 -69.69 -34.18 7.03
N LEU A 453 -69.37 -33.47 5.95
CA LEU A 453 -69.53 -32.05 5.66
C LEU A 453 -68.29 -31.16 5.86
N ASP A 454 -68.02 -30.17 5.03
CA ASP A 454 -68.35 -29.83 3.63
C ASP A 454 -67.60 -28.51 3.40
N LEU A 455 -66.84 -28.40 2.33
CA LEU A 455 -66.11 -27.18 1.96
C LEU A 455 -66.97 -26.40 0.96
N GLY A 456 -67.77 -25.47 1.47
CA GLY A 456 -68.50 -24.49 0.67
C GLY A 456 -67.78 -23.15 0.60
N PHE A 457 -67.13 -22.88 -0.54
CA PHE A 457 -66.84 -21.53 -1.01
C PHE A 457 -68.15 -20.81 -1.37
N ASP A 458 -68.19 -19.49 -1.18
CA ASP A 458 -68.85 -18.61 -2.14
C ASP A 458 -68.14 -17.26 -2.23
N ARG A 459 -68.00 -16.80 -3.47
CA ARG A 459 -67.34 -15.57 -3.93
C ARG A 459 -68.38 -14.83 -4.78
N ASP A 460 -68.36 -13.50 -4.69
CA ASP A 460 -68.95 -12.49 -5.58
C ASP A 460 -70.38 -11.96 -5.30
N GLY A 461 -70.50 -10.63 -5.14
CA GLY A 461 -71.75 -9.87 -5.24
C GLY A 461 -71.82 -8.59 -4.38
N GLU A 462 -71.80 -7.43 -5.04
CA GLU A 462 -71.71 -6.07 -4.47
C GLU A 462 -72.94 -5.52 -3.69
N GLU A 463 -72.65 -4.43 -2.96
CA GLU A 463 -73.48 -3.28 -2.50
C GLU A 463 -74.18 -3.21 -1.11
N ILE A 464 -73.56 -2.36 -0.26
CA ILE A 464 -74.10 -1.25 0.58
C ILE A 464 -75.08 -1.55 1.74
N ILE A 465 -74.68 -1.23 2.99
CA ILE A 465 -75.10 -0.05 3.81
C ILE A 465 -74.21 0.05 5.07
N ALA A 466 -73.78 1.28 5.36
CA ALA A 466 -72.87 1.73 6.43
C ALA A 466 -73.34 1.47 7.87
N SER A 467 -72.39 1.29 8.80
CA SER A 467 -72.04 2.36 9.78
C SER A 467 -71.06 1.90 10.89
N ARG A 468 -70.16 2.83 11.25
CA ARG A 468 -69.68 3.13 12.62
C ARG A 468 -68.84 2.10 13.39
N ILE A 469 -67.53 2.36 13.58
CA ILE A 469 -66.89 2.84 14.83
C ILE A 469 -65.35 2.71 14.76
N GLN A 470 -64.70 3.89 14.88
CA GLN A 470 -63.34 4.29 15.31
C GLN A 470 -62.11 3.34 15.27
N PRO A 471 -60.99 3.81 14.68
CA PRO A 471 -59.63 3.36 15.01
C PRO A 471 -58.94 4.21 16.12
N ASP A 472 -57.91 3.57 16.68
CA ASP A 472 -57.06 3.82 17.86
C ASP A 472 -56.32 5.19 17.98
N PRO A 473 -55.71 5.49 19.16
CA PRO A 473 -55.37 6.84 19.61
C PRO A 473 -54.01 7.37 19.16
N THR A 474 -53.95 8.70 19.12
CA THR A 474 -52.82 9.60 18.85
C THR A 474 -51.71 9.57 19.92
N PRO A 475 -50.42 9.66 19.52
CA PRO A 475 -49.34 10.15 20.38
C PRO A 475 -49.26 11.69 20.33
N GLY A 476 -49.11 12.29 21.50
CA GLY A 476 -49.15 13.73 21.73
C GLY A 476 -47.90 14.52 21.37
N GLU A 477 -48.16 15.82 21.33
CA GLU A 477 -47.35 17.01 21.02
C GLU A 477 -46.01 17.13 21.75
N MET A 478 -45.06 17.81 21.10
CA MET A 478 -44.28 18.98 21.58
C MET A 478 -43.54 19.62 20.36
N PRO A 479 -43.15 20.91 20.38
CA PRO A 479 -43.56 21.86 19.35
C PRO A 479 -42.46 22.48 18.47
N GLU A 480 -42.93 22.95 17.30
CA GLU A 480 -42.55 24.09 16.43
C GLU A 480 -41.07 24.55 16.32
N LEU A 481 -40.52 24.41 15.10
CA LEU A 481 -39.58 25.38 14.51
C LEU A 481 -39.89 25.59 13.02
N GLU A 482 -40.00 26.87 12.66
CA GLU A 482 -40.43 27.43 11.37
C GLU A 482 -39.56 27.03 10.18
N TYR A 483 -40.19 26.62 9.08
CA TYR A 483 -39.62 26.72 7.74
C TYR A 483 -40.61 27.44 6.82
N GLY A 484 -40.18 28.62 6.36
CA GLY A 484 -40.91 29.44 5.41
C GLY A 484 -40.89 28.84 4.00
N VAL A 485 -42.07 28.81 3.38
CA VAL A 485 -42.32 28.49 1.98
C VAL A 485 -42.32 29.79 1.16
N VAL A 486 -41.57 29.86 0.06
CA VAL A 486 -41.83 30.74 -1.10
C VAL A 486 -41.20 30.04 -2.33
N ALA A 487 -41.97 29.31 -3.13
CA ALA A 487 -42.75 29.75 -4.30
C ALA A 487 -41.90 30.04 -5.56
N GLU A 488 -42.17 29.24 -6.59
CA GLU A 488 -41.73 29.40 -7.98
C GLU A 488 -42.22 30.74 -8.56
N SER A 489 -41.38 31.41 -9.35
CA SER A 489 -41.80 32.45 -10.29
C SER A 489 -40.80 32.57 -11.42
N ALA A 490 -41.31 32.37 -12.64
CA ALA A 490 -40.65 32.64 -13.90
C ALA A 490 -40.51 34.15 -14.15
N SER A 491 -39.38 34.56 -14.72
CA SER A 491 -39.28 35.82 -15.47
C SER A 491 -38.15 35.77 -16.49
N GLU A 492 -38.51 36.01 -17.74
CA GLU A 492 -37.65 36.38 -18.86
C GLU A 492 -36.78 37.59 -18.49
N VAL A 493 -35.47 37.53 -18.75
CA VAL A 493 -34.62 38.73 -18.90
C VAL A 493 -33.56 38.47 -19.97
N GLU A 494 -33.45 39.47 -20.85
CA GLU A 494 -32.60 39.63 -22.02
C GLU A 494 -31.09 39.38 -21.74
N THR A 495 -30.42 38.73 -22.69
CA THR A 495 -28.97 38.55 -22.68
C THR A 495 -28.28 39.72 -23.40
N GLU A 496 -27.83 40.70 -22.62
CA GLU A 496 -26.83 41.69 -23.07
C GLU A 496 -25.41 41.11 -22.99
N VAL A 497 -24.62 41.42 -24.01
CA VAL A 497 -23.21 41.06 -24.21
C VAL A 497 -22.31 41.81 -23.22
N PRO A 498 -21.37 41.15 -22.49
CA PRO A 498 -20.32 41.88 -21.79
C PRO A 498 -19.04 41.97 -22.62
N ALA A 499 -18.52 43.19 -22.67
CA ALA A 499 -17.29 43.61 -23.29
C ALA A 499 -16.04 43.16 -22.52
N GLU A 500 -14.93 43.12 -23.25
CA GLU A 500 -13.55 42.88 -22.82
C GLU A 500 -13.15 43.71 -21.59
N SER A 501 -12.55 43.06 -20.60
CA SER A 501 -11.90 43.71 -19.46
C SER A 501 -10.45 43.24 -19.29
N GLU A 502 -9.55 44.21 -19.32
CA GLU A 502 -8.08 44.14 -19.17
C GLU A 502 -7.59 43.47 -17.87
N PRO A 503 -6.35 42.95 -17.83
CA PRO A 503 -5.80 42.23 -16.68
C PRO A 503 -5.33 43.14 -15.53
N PRO A 504 -5.33 42.67 -14.26
CA PRO A 504 -4.97 43.48 -13.11
C PRO A 504 -3.46 43.63 -12.89
N VAL A 505 -3.08 44.87 -12.54
CA VAL A 505 -1.74 45.34 -12.18
C VAL A 505 -1.29 44.78 -10.81
N ARG A 506 -0.11 44.17 -10.78
CA ARG A 506 0.61 43.71 -9.57
C ARG A 506 0.97 44.90 -8.66
N LYS A 507 0.47 44.89 -7.42
CA LYS A 507 0.94 45.78 -6.33
C LYS A 507 2.19 45.16 -5.67
N GLN A 508 3.33 45.81 -5.82
CA GLN A 508 4.53 45.57 -5.01
C GLN A 508 4.32 46.11 -3.59
N VAL A 509 4.55 45.26 -2.59
CA VAL A 509 4.61 45.65 -1.18
C VAL A 509 6.07 45.88 -0.79
N HIS A 510 6.42 47.12 -0.46
CA HIS A 510 7.73 47.50 0.09
C HIS A 510 7.82 47.14 1.58
N LEU A 511 8.85 46.39 1.96
CA LEU A 511 9.31 46.24 3.35
C LEU A 511 10.44 47.25 3.64
N PRO A 512 10.43 47.96 4.79
CA PRO A 512 11.46 48.92 5.12
C PRO A 512 12.72 48.25 5.70
N LEU A 513 13.87 48.62 5.13
CA LEU A 513 15.22 48.28 5.58
C LEU A 513 15.58 49.17 6.79
N ILE A 514 15.97 48.58 7.91
CA ILE A 514 16.49 49.30 9.08
C ILE A 514 18.00 49.48 8.90
N VAL A 515 18.43 50.74 8.82
CA VAL A 515 19.83 51.19 8.79
C VAL A 515 20.25 51.59 10.21
N PRO A 516 21.37 51.10 10.76
CA PRO A 516 22.04 51.75 11.89
C PRO A 516 23.13 52.71 11.39
N GLY A 517 23.18 53.87 12.03
CA GLY A 517 23.89 55.07 11.59
C GLY A 517 25.39 55.11 11.83
N GLU A 518 25.97 56.11 11.17
CA GLU A 518 27.34 56.57 11.24
C GLU A 518 27.61 57.32 12.56
N ASP A 519 28.80 57.12 13.15
CA ASP A 519 29.48 58.13 13.96
C ASP A 519 31.01 57.88 13.96
N GLU A 520 31.70 58.87 13.37
CA GLU A 520 33.01 59.49 13.65
C GLU A 520 34.32 58.70 13.91
N ILE A 521 35.38 59.26 13.29
CA ILE A 521 36.77 58.82 13.08
C ILE A 521 37.65 59.11 14.33
N PRO A 522 38.84 58.48 14.48
CA PRO A 522 40.05 59.26 14.19
C PRO A 522 41.21 58.51 13.50
N GLU A 523 42.01 59.29 12.78
CA GLU A 523 43.30 58.96 12.14
C GLU A 523 44.34 58.34 13.10
N ALA A 524 45.12 57.37 12.60
CA ALA A 524 46.58 57.32 12.83
C ALA A 524 47.31 56.24 11.99
N ALA A 525 48.38 56.72 11.34
CA ALA A 525 49.68 56.06 11.06
C ALA A 525 49.84 55.07 9.89
N ILE A 526 50.94 55.33 9.17
CA ILE A 526 51.41 54.85 7.86
C ILE A 526 52.46 53.73 8.02
N GLU A 527 52.41 52.75 7.09
CA GLU A 527 53.44 51.80 6.57
C GLU A 527 53.97 50.58 7.40
N PRO A 528 54.52 49.50 6.77
CA PRO A 528 54.54 49.08 5.34
C PRO A 528 54.22 47.56 5.04
N GLU A 529 54.02 47.22 3.76
CA GLU A 529 53.92 45.88 3.12
C GLU A 529 55.10 44.91 3.44
N PRO A 530 55.04 43.54 3.28
CA PRO A 530 54.64 42.79 2.05
C PRO A 530 54.11 41.33 2.30
N PRO A 531 54.23 40.34 1.37
CA PRO A 531 53.70 40.21 0.02
C PRO A 531 52.71 39.02 -0.14
N THR A 532 52.09 38.99 -1.30
CA THR A 532 51.32 37.89 -1.93
C THR A 532 51.85 36.47 -1.64
N ARG A 533 50.96 35.60 -1.14
CA ARG A 533 51.18 34.14 -1.09
C ARG A 533 50.68 33.50 -2.38
N THR A 534 51.65 33.13 -3.21
CA THR A 534 51.53 32.25 -4.37
C THR A 534 51.13 30.84 -3.92
N VAL A 535 50.04 30.31 -4.48
CA VAL A 535 49.66 28.91 -4.37
C VAL A 535 50.62 28.11 -5.26
N THR A 536 51.41 27.23 -4.65
CA THR A 536 52.24 26.24 -5.37
C THR A 536 51.57 24.88 -5.26
N PHE A 537 51.27 24.32 -6.43
CA PHE A 537 50.91 22.92 -6.63
C PHE A 537 52.14 22.06 -6.35
N LEU A 538 51.97 21.01 -5.54
CA LEU A 538 52.95 19.95 -5.38
C LEU A 538 52.52 18.78 -6.26
N ASP A 539 53.33 18.54 -7.29
CA ASP A 539 53.36 17.30 -8.08
C ASP A 539 53.82 16.14 -7.18
N GLU A 540 53.01 15.10 -7.10
CA GLU A 540 53.34 13.84 -6.45
C GLU A 540 53.72 12.84 -7.54
N GLU A 541 55.04 12.58 -7.67
CA GLU A 541 55.60 11.63 -8.62
C GLU A 541 55.25 10.18 -8.22
N VAL A 542 54.73 9.46 -9.21
CA VAL A 542 54.35 8.05 -9.18
C VAL A 542 55.61 7.20 -9.37
N GLU A 543 56.07 6.54 -8.31
CA GLU A 543 57.02 5.42 -8.43
C GLU A 543 56.27 4.11 -8.66
N ALA A 544 56.59 3.45 -9.77
CA ALA A 544 56.10 2.15 -10.17
C ALA A 544 57.00 1.05 -9.59
N ASP A 545 56.39 -0.01 -9.04
CA ASP A 545 57.07 -1.26 -8.73
C ASP A 545 56.19 -2.47 -9.13
N PRO A 546 56.80 -3.63 -9.49
CA PRO A 546 56.29 -4.49 -10.55
C PRO A 546 55.39 -5.65 -10.09
N VAL A 547 54.63 -6.10 -11.10
CA VAL A 547 53.84 -7.33 -11.19
C VAL A 547 54.53 -8.56 -10.57
N ARG A 548 53.84 -9.21 -9.63
CA ARG A 548 54.11 -10.59 -9.20
C ARG A 548 52.80 -11.38 -9.08
N GLU A 549 52.63 -12.33 -10.00
CA GLU A 549 51.64 -13.40 -9.92
C GLU A 549 51.94 -14.34 -8.73
N PRO A 550 50.92 -14.98 -8.12
CA PRO A 550 51.13 -16.22 -7.40
C PRO A 550 50.51 -17.41 -8.14
N SER A 551 51.41 -18.29 -8.60
CA SER A 551 51.14 -19.66 -9.01
C SER A 551 50.65 -20.52 -7.84
N ARG A 552 49.63 -21.35 -8.12
CA ARG A 552 49.21 -22.51 -7.33
C ARG A 552 50.32 -23.56 -7.24
N THR A 553 50.62 -24.05 -6.04
CA THR A 553 50.97 -25.46 -5.80
C THR A 553 50.62 -25.85 -4.37
N ALA A 554 49.88 -26.94 -4.24
CA ALA A 554 49.58 -27.65 -3.01
C ALA A 554 50.76 -28.55 -2.60
N ALA A 555 51.03 -28.62 -1.28
CA ALA A 555 51.55 -29.79 -0.60
C ALA A 555 51.39 -29.60 0.91
N GLY A 556 50.73 -30.54 1.57
CA GLY A 556 50.50 -30.51 3.01
C GLY A 556 51.74 -30.91 3.82
N ALA A 557 51.84 -30.32 5.00
CA ALA A 557 52.59 -30.86 6.13
C ALA A 557 51.95 -30.35 7.42
N GLY A 558 51.79 -31.26 8.38
CA GLY A 558 50.96 -31.11 9.58
C GLY A 558 51.43 -30.02 10.53
N TRP A 559 50.46 -29.32 11.11
CA TRP A 559 50.65 -28.21 12.05
C TRP A 559 50.52 -28.65 13.51
N LEU A 560 50.68 -29.94 13.79
CA LEU A 560 50.45 -30.54 15.11
C LEU A 560 51.52 -31.58 15.48
N ASP A 561 52.79 -31.29 15.18
CA ASP A 561 53.90 -32.02 15.82
C ASP A 561 55.07 -31.06 16.08
N GLU A 562 55.63 -31.19 17.29
CA GLU A 562 56.68 -30.37 17.92
C GLU A 562 56.20 -28.97 18.34
N VAL A 563 56.19 -28.61 19.63
CA VAL A 563 57.35 -28.48 20.51
C VAL A 563 56.92 -28.55 21.99
N ASP A 564 57.43 -29.56 22.70
CA ASP A 564 57.73 -29.48 24.14
C ASP A 564 59.00 -28.64 24.29
N GLY A 565 58.89 -27.46 24.89
CA GLY A 565 60.04 -26.57 25.08
C GLY A 565 59.67 -25.35 25.90
N GLU A 566 60.16 -25.33 27.12
CA GLU A 566 60.07 -24.26 28.11
C GLU A 566 60.81 -23.01 27.59
N ALA A 567 60.16 -22.25 26.71
CA ALA A 567 60.64 -20.98 26.18
C ALA A 567 59.56 -19.91 26.42
N THR A 568 59.75 -19.08 27.44
CA THR A 568 58.93 -17.91 27.73
C THR A 568 59.12 -16.89 26.60
N MET A 569 58.15 -16.82 25.68
CA MET A 569 58.10 -15.78 24.65
C MET A 569 57.76 -14.43 25.30
N ASP A 570 58.67 -13.48 25.21
CA ASP A 570 58.43 -12.06 25.52
C ASP A 570 57.50 -11.47 24.47
N PHE A 571 56.22 -11.32 24.82
CA PHE A 571 55.23 -10.69 23.94
C PHE A 571 55.43 -9.17 23.94
N PRO A 572 55.42 -8.51 22.75
CA PRO A 572 55.44 -7.06 22.67
C PRO A 572 54.20 -6.45 23.34
N ALA A 573 54.40 -5.32 24.02
CA ALA A 573 53.37 -4.66 24.81
C ALA A 573 52.10 -4.37 23.99
N ARG A 574 50.95 -4.83 24.48
CA ARG A 574 49.65 -4.64 23.83
C ARG A 574 49.31 -3.15 23.65
N PRO A 575 48.70 -2.75 22.52
CA PRO A 575 48.31 -1.37 22.25
C PRO A 575 47.24 -0.88 23.25
N ASN A 576 47.30 0.42 23.61
CA ASN A 576 46.55 1.01 24.73
C ASN A 576 45.02 0.82 24.67
N HIS A 577 44.43 0.75 23.47
CA HIS A 577 42.98 0.59 23.32
C HIS A 577 42.47 -0.79 23.78
N LEU A 578 43.31 -1.84 23.73
CA LEU A 578 42.95 -3.16 24.26
C LEU A 578 43.08 -3.27 25.78
N ARG A 579 43.84 -2.37 26.42
CA ARG A 579 43.89 -2.26 27.90
C ARG A 579 42.61 -1.67 28.47
N GLU A 580 41.95 -0.78 27.73
CA GLU A 580 40.67 -0.17 28.14
C GLU A 580 39.52 -1.19 28.18
N LEU A 581 39.52 -2.15 27.26
CA LEU A 581 38.54 -3.25 27.23
C LEU A 581 38.73 -4.30 28.33
N SER A 582 39.93 -4.37 28.92
CA SER A 582 40.24 -5.27 30.03
C SER A 582 40.03 -4.65 31.42
N ARG A 583 39.59 -3.38 31.50
CA ARG A 583 39.28 -2.78 32.80
C ARG A 583 38.00 -3.39 33.35
N PRO A 584 37.96 -3.79 34.63
CA PRO A 584 36.73 -4.23 35.26
C PRO A 584 35.69 -3.09 35.17
N PRO A 585 34.39 -3.41 35.05
CA PRO A 585 33.34 -2.40 34.95
C PRO A 585 33.44 -1.44 36.13
N MET A 586 33.49 -0.14 35.84
CA MET A 586 33.59 0.91 36.85
C MET A 586 32.51 0.75 37.92
N ASP A 587 32.89 1.01 39.17
CA ASP A 587 31.99 0.91 40.29
C ASP A 587 30.78 1.85 40.10
N ARG A 588 29.58 1.40 40.47
CA ARG A 588 28.32 2.11 40.23
C ARG A 588 28.33 3.52 40.83
N GLU A 589 29.07 3.71 41.91
CA GLU A 589 29.22 5.00 42.58
C GLU A 589 30.06 5.99 41.77
N GLU A 590 31.07 5.51 41.03
CA GLU A 590 31.93 6.35 40.19
C GLU A 590 31.20 6.80 38.91
N VAL A 591 30.39 5.90 38.32
CA VAL A 591 29.50 6.24 37.20
C VAL A 591 28.47 7.29 37.66
N ARG A 592 27.89 7.10 38.85
CA ARG A 592 26.91 8.03 39.42
C ARG A 592 27.51 9.41 39.69
N ALA A 593 28.71 9.48 40.27
CA ALA A 593 29.41 10.74 40.51
C ALA A 593 29.77 11.47 39.20
N ARG A 594 30.12 10.72 38.15
CA ARG A 594 30.45 11.29 36.84
C ARG A 594 29.22 11.80 36.09
N VAL A 595 28.08 11.11 36.22
CA VAL A 595 26.78 11.58 35.72
C VAL A 595 26.32 12.82 36.47
N GLU A 596 26.51 12.86 37.79
CA GLU A 596 26.17 14.02 38.63
C GLU A 596 27.04 15.25 38.33
N TYR A 597 28.33 15.04 37.98
CA TYR A 597 29.23 16.09 37.52
C TYR A 597 28.88 16.62 36.11
N LEU A 598 28.43 15.75 35.21
CA LEU A 598 28.07 16.11 33.84
C LEU A 598 26.68 16.75 33.73
N PHE A 599 25.79 16.47 34.69
CA PHE A 599 24.44 17.01 34.74
C PHE A 599 24.13 17.59 36.14
N PRO A 600 24.76 18.71 36.53
CA PRO A 600 24.44 19.37 37.78
C PRO A 600 22.97 19.82 37.74
N ARG A 601 22.16 19.30 38.66
CA ARG A 601 20.73 19.62 38.73
C ARG A 601 20.56 21.10 39.05
N THR A 602 20.02 21.86 38.11
CA THR A 602 19.53 23.21 38.39
C THR A 602 18.27 23.10 39.23
N GLU A 603 18.33 23.53 40.49
CA GLU A 603 17.17 23.64 41.37
C GLU A 603 16.11 24.54 40.72
N THR A 604 15.07 23.94 40.14
CA THR A 604 13.81 24.63 39.88
C THR A 604 12.66 23.73 40.34
N ASN A 605 12.10 24.12 41.49
CA ASN A 605 10.84 23.61 42.01
C ASN A 605 9.71 23.90 41.00
N TRP A 606 9.22 22.87 40.33
CA TRP A 606 7.93 22.91 39.64
C TRP A 606 6.94 22.02 40.39
N THR A 607 6.14 22.65 41.25
CA THR A 607 4.97 22.06 41.89
C THR A 607 3.79 22.08 40.90
N VAL A 608 3.47 20.93 40.30
CA VAL A 608 2.28 20.78 39.46
C VAL A 608 1.10 20.28 40.31
N GLY A 609 0.21 21.23 40.61
CA GLY A 609 -1.24 21.13 40.82
C GLY A 609 -1.86 19.82 41.30
N GLY A 610 -2.05 19.69 42.62
CA GLY A 610 -3.11 18.87 43.19
C GLY A 610 -4.43 19.65 43.19
N HIS A 611 -5.43 19.18 42.43
CA HIS A 611 -6.83 19.58 42.61
C HIS A 611 -7.60 18.39 43.19
N GLY A 612 -8.02 18.53 44.44
CA GLY A 612 -8.88 17.56 45.13
C GLY A 612 -10.35 17.68 44.70
N PRO A 613 -11.16 16.64 44.94
CA PRO A 613 -12.54 16.59 44.51
C PRO A 613 -13.46 17.43 45.41
N ARG A 614 -14.30 18.29 44.80
CA ARG A 614 -15.40 18.98 45.49
C ARG A 614 -16.58 18.01 45.67
N ARG A 615 -17.06 17.88 46.90
CA ARG A 615 -18.34 17.23 47.25
C ARG A 615 -19.52 18.08 46.77
N ALA A 616 -20.56 17.41 46.30
CA ALA A 616 -21.89 17.97 46.09
C ALA A 616 -22.64 18.09 47.43
N ALA A 617 -23.29 19.24 47.64
CA ALA A 617 -24.37 19.44 48.60
C ALA A 617 -25.27 20.56 48.04
N GLY A 618 -26.56 20.28 47.91
CA GLY A 618 -27.57 21.21 47.40
C GLY A 618 -28.47 20.56 46.37
#